data_AF-A0A3M1TNV2-F1
#
_entry.id   AF-A0A3M1TNV2-F1
#
_cell.length_a   1.000
_cell.length_b   1.000
_cell.length_c   1.000
_cell.angle_alpha   90.00
_cell.angle_beta   90.00
_cell.angle_gamma   90.00
#
_symmetry.space_group_name_H-M   'P 1'
#
loop_
_entity.id
_entity.type
_entity.pdbx_description
1 polymer ?
#
loop_
_entity_poly.entity_id
_entity_poly.type
_entity_poly.pdbx_seq_one_letter_code
_entity_poly.pdbx_strand_id
1 'polypeptide(L)'
;MNDASPWRRAARLLALAWGVGGVALLLLQAVIRLTPRAVEPLVDGSAGPVHLGLYLLSVLFNGYAEGYRAFQKQFSPRVVVRAFWLAEHPRPVLLLVAPLFCMGHLHATRRRLILAWG
;
A
#
# COMPACT_ATOMS: atom_id res chain seq x y z
N MET A 1 -18.09 -9.60 -31.12
CA MET A 1 -17.01 -9.34 -30.14
C MET A 1 -17.56 -8.59 -28.93
N ASN A 2 -18.57 -9.09 -28.19
CA ASN A 2 -18.99 -8.51 -26.90
C ASN A 2 -20.00 -9.35 -26.07
N ASP A 3 -19.70 -10.60 -25.70
CA ASP A 3 -20.57 -11.37 -24.77
C ASP A 3 -19.89 -11.64 -23.43
N ALA A 4 -19.21 -10.63 -22.87
CA ALA A 4 -18.81 -10.71 -21.47
C ALA A 4 -20.08 -10.57 -20.63
N SER A 5 -20.52 -11.68 -20.04
CA SER A 5 -21.65 -11.74 -19.11
C SER A 5 -21.62 -10.56 -18.11
N PRO A 6 -22.78 -10.01 -17.71
CA PRO A 6 -22.84 -8.84 -16.81
C PRO A 6 -22.06 -9.08 -15.52
N TRP A 7 -22.01 -10.33 -15.04
CA TRP A 7 -21.21 -10.73 -13.89
C TRP A 7 -19.70 -10.49 -14.10
N ARG A 8 -19.13 -10.79 -15.28
CA ARG A 8 -17.68 -10.61 -15.54
C ARG A 8 -17.30 -9.15 -15.54
N ARG A 9 -18.17 -8.29 -16.07
CA ARG A 9 -17.96 -6.84 -16.05
C ARG A 9 -17.99 -6.31 -14.62
N ALA A 10 -19.00 -6.70 -13.85
CA ALA A 10 -19.10 -6.34 -12.43
C ALA A 10 -17.89 -6.84 -11.64
N ALA A 11 -17.49 -8.10 -11.82
CA ALA A 11 -16.34 -8.69 -11.14
C ALA A 11 -15.02 -7.98 -11.47
N ARG A 12 -14.82 -7.57 -12.73
CA ARG A 12 -13.67 -6.76 -13.15
C ARG A 12 -13.61 -5.40 -12.47
N LEU A 13 -14.74 -4.68 -12.48
CA LEU A 13 -14.83 -3.38 -11.82
C LEU A 13 -14.60 -3.52 -10.32
N LEU A 14 -15.17 -4.56 -9.71
CA LEU A 14 -14.98 -4.84 -8.29
C LEU A 14 -13.52 -5.18 -8.00
N ALA A 15 -12.88 -6.05 -8.77
CA ALA A 15 -11.46 -6.38 -8.60
C ALA A 15 -10.55 -5.13 -8.65
N LEU A 16 -10.75 -4.23 -9.62
CA LEU A 16 -9.92 -3.05 -9.79
C LEU A 16 -10.26 -1.96 -8.77
N ALA A 17 -11.54 -1.58 -8.65
CA ALA A 17 -11.97 -0.48 -7.79
C ALA A 17 -11.89 -0.86 -6.31
N TRP A 18 -12.38 -2.04 -5.92
CA TRP A 18 -12.31 -2.50 -4.54
C TRP A 18 -10.88 -2.92 -4.18
N GLY A 19 -10.17 -3.63 -5.06
CA GLY A 19 -8.79 -4.07 -4.79
C GLY A 19 -7.84 -2.90 -4.58
N VAL A 20 -7.73 -1.99 -5.57
CA VAL A 20 -6.82 -0.83 -5.48
C VAL A 20 -7.37 0.22 -4.53
N GLY A 21 -8.66 0.54 -4.64
CA GLY A 21 -9.30 1.55 -3.80
C GLY A 21 -9.29 1.16 -2.33
N GLY A 22 -9.58 -0.10 -1.99
CA GLY A 22 -9.52 -0.57 -0.61
C GLY A 22 -8.10 -0.51 -0.03
N VAL A 23 -7.07 -0.83 -0.82
CA VAL A 23 -5.67 -0.64 -0.39
C VAL A 23 -5.37 0.83 -0.13
N ALA A 24 -5.78 1.71 -1.03
CA ALA A 24 -5.59 3.15 -0.87
C ALA A 24 -6.32 3.70 0.37
N LEU A 25 -7.55 3.25 0.62
CA LEU A 25 -8.33 3.64 1.80
C LEU A 25 -7.69 3.18 3.10
N LEU A 26 -7.18 1.94 3.17
CA LEU A 26 -6.46 1.43 4.34
C LEU A 26 -5.21 2.26 4.64
N LEU A 27 -4.45 2.60 3.60
CA LEU A 27 -3.25 3.43 3.74
C LEU A 27 -3.60 4.86 4.14
N LEU A 28 -4.60 5.45 3.52
CA LEU A 28 -5.08 6.79 3.86
C LEU A 28 -5.57 6.85 5.31
N GLN A 29 -6.33 5.83 5.75
CA GLN A 29 -6.79 5.72 7.12
C GLN A 29 -5.61 5.58 8.11
N ALA A 30 -4.56 4.84 7.74
CA ALA A 30 -3.34 4.75 8.54
C ALA A 30 -2.61 6.10 8.64
N VAL A 31 -2.48 6.82 7.52
CA VAL A 31 -1.87 8.16 7.49
C VAL A 31 -2.67 9.12 8.38
N ILE A 32 -3.97 9.27 8.17
CA ILE A 32 -4.82 10.18 8.96
C ILE A 32 -4.73 9.87 10.46
N ARG A 33 -4.67 8.60 10.84
CA ARG A 33 -4.60 8.18 12.25
C ARG A 33 -3.23 8.44 12.89
N LEU A 34 -2.15 8.36 12.12
CA LEU A 34 -0.77 8.45 12.64
C LEU A 34 -0.19 9.86 12.53
N THR A 35 -0.59 10.65 11.52
CA THR A 35 -0.09 12.01 11.30
C THR A 35 -0.17 12.91 12.53
N PRO A 36 -1.26 12.94 13.33
CA PRO A 36 -1.33 13.80 14.51
C PRO A 36 -0.19 13.55 15.51
N ARG A 37 0.18 12.28 15.72
CA ARG A 37 1.30 11.89 16.60
C ARG A 37 2.67 12.19 15.97
N ALA A 38 2.76 12.12 14.65
CA ALA A 38 4.00 12.43 13.94
C ALA A 38 4.31 13.93 14.02
N VAL A 39 3.30 14.81 13.99
CA VAL A 39 3.51 16.26 14.00
C VAL A 39 3.62 16.87 15.40
N GLU A 40 3.19 16.16 16.44
CA GLU A 40 3.24 16.60 17.85
C GLU A 40 4.61 17.17 18.26
N PRO A 41 5.77 16.53 17.97
CA PRO A 41 7.08 17.07 18.32
C PRO A 41 7.45 18.38 17.58
N LEU A 42 6.80 18.66 16.45
CA LEU A 42 7.01 19.87 15.66
C LEU A 42 6.17 21.04 16.21
N VAL A 43 5.01 20.74 16.79
CA VAL A 43 4.04 21.74 17.27
C VAL A 43 4.32 22.12 18.72
N ASP A 44 4.67 21.16 19.57
CA ASP A 44 4.85 21.38 21.01
C ASP A 44 6.17 22.09 21.37
N GLY A 45 7.07 22.29 20.39
CA GLY A 45 8.35 22.98 20.59
C GLY A 45 9.29 22.32 21.60
N SER A 46 8.98 21.09 22.03
CA SER A 46 9.74 20.34 23.04
C SER A 46 11.09 19.83 22.53
N ALA A 47 11.30 19.83 21.21
CA ALA A 47 12.54 19.40 20.58
C ALA A 47 13.53 20.56 20.42
N GLY A 48 14.73 20.41 20.98
CA GLY A 48 15.84 21.34 20.71
C GLY A 48 16.22 21.39 19.23
N PRO A 49 16.91 22.44 18.75
CA PRO A 49 17.19 22.65 17.31
C PRO A 49 17.89 21.48 16.63
N VAL A 50 18.80 20.81 17.34
CA VAL A 50 19.53 19.63 16.84
C VAL A 50 18.60 18.43 16.67
N HIS A 51 17.71 18.17 17.64
CA HIS A 51 16.73 17.08 17.55
C HIS A 51 15.75 17.31 16.41
N LEU A 52 15.30 18.56 16.22
CA LEU A 52 14.44 18.93 15.10
C LEU A 52 15.15 18.70 13.75
N GLY A 53 16.42 19.09 13.64
CA GLY A 53 17.22 18.86 12.43
C GLY A 53 17.36 17.36 12.09
N LEU A 54 17.71 16.53 13.08
CA LEU A 54 17.84 15.08 12.91
C LEU A 54 16.49 14.41 12.60
N TYR A 55 15.42 14.91 13.21
CA TYR A 55 14.05 14.45 12.94
C TYR A 55 13.65 14.71 11.49
N LEU A 56 13.81 15.95 11.00
CA LEU A 56 13.51 16.31 9.62
C LEU A 56 14.34 15.51 8.62
N LEU A 57 15.64 15.36 8.88
CA LEU A 57 16.53 14.52 8.06
C LEU A 57 16.02 13.08 8.00
N SER A 58 15.62 12.52 9.14
CA SER A 58 15.10 11.16 9.24
C SER A 58 13.77 11.00 8.50
N VAL A 59 12.87 11.99 8.58
CA VAL A 59 11.60 12.01 7.82
C VAL A 59 11.87 12.02 6.31
N LEU A 60 12.80 12.85 5.84
CA LEU A 60 13.17 12.91 4.42
C LEU A 60 13.80 11.59 3.95
N PHE A 61 14.72 11.03 4.73
CA PHE A 61 15.35 9.76 4.43
C PHE A 61 14.32 8.63 4.34
N ASN A 62 13.44 8.49 5.33
CA ASN A 62 12.39 7.47 5.32
C ASN A 62 11.36 7.71 4.21
N GLY A 63 10.99 8.98 3.95
CA GLY A 63 10.13 9.33 2.83
C GLY A 63 10.70 8.85 1.49
N TYR A 64 12.01 8.98 1.30
CA TYR A 64 12.68 8.47 0.10
C TYR A 64 12.84 6.94 0.11
N ALA A 65 13.39 6.37 1.18
CA ALA A 65 13.71 4.94 1.27
C ALA A 65 12.44 4.09 1.32
N GLU A 66 11.50 4.41 2.19
CA GLU A 66 10.27 3.66 2.38
C GLU A 66 9.15 4.16 1.47
N GLY A 67 8.94 5.48 1.37
CA GLY A 67 7.87 6.04 0.55
C GLY A 67 8.14 5.88 -0.95
N TYR A 68 9.26 6.36 -1.45
CA TYR A 68 9.52 6.31 -2.90
C TYR A 68 10.08 4.96 -3.36
N ARG A 69 11.19 4.49 -2.78
CA ARG A 69 11.85 3.26 -3.24
C ARG A 69 11.07 2.01 -2.89
N ALA A 70 10.63 1.85 -1.65
CA ALA A 70 9.93 0.63 -1.24
C ALA A 70 8.44 0.67 -1.61
N PHE A 71 7.74 1.76 -1.33
CA PHE A 71 6.31 1.83 -1.56
C PHE A 71 6.01 2.11 -3.04
N GLN A 72 6.44 3.25 -3.60
CA GLN A 72 6.06 3.61 -4.97
C GLN A 72 6.66 2.71 -6.04
N LYS A 73 7.95 2.39 -5.98
CA LYS A 73 8.58 1.56 -7.02
C LYS A 73 8.30 0.06 -6.88
N GLN A 74 8.01 -0.43 -5.68
CA GLN A 74 7.89 -1.88 -5.46
C GLN A 74 6.51 -2.33 -4.99
N PHE A 75 5.87 -1.64 -4.05
CA PHE A 75 4.56 -2.05 -3.53
C PHE A 75 3.42 -1.68 -4.50
N SER A 76 3.32 -0.41 -4.90
CA SER A 76 2.22 0.07 -5.76
C SER A 76 2.06 -0.72 -7.07
N PRO A 77 3.12 -1.04 -7.83
CA PRO A 77 2.98 -1.81 -9.06
C PRO A 77 2.47 -3.23 -8.81
N ARG A 78 2.85 -3.86 -7.69
CA ARG A 78 2.38 -5.22 -7.35
C ARG A 78 0.89 -5.23 -7.00
N VAL A 79 0.40 -4.23 -6.29
CA VAL A 79 -1.03 -4.06 -5.98
C VAL A 79 -1.83 -4.01 -7.27
N VAL A 80 -1.39 -3.18 -8.21
CA VAL A 80 -2.05 -3.00 -9.50
C VAL A 80 -2.01 -4.28 -10.33
N VAL A 81 -0.85 -4.95 -10.45
CA VAL A 81 -0.73 -6.22 -11.18
C VAL A 81 -1.63 -7.31 -10.60
N ARG A 82 -1.73 -7.41 -9.26
CA ARG A 82 -2.62 -8.37 -8.61
C ARG A 82 -4.09 -8.05 -8.82
N ALA A 83 -4.45 -6.76 -8.83
CA ALA A 83 -5.81 -6.33 -9.14
C ALA A 83 -6.20 -6.66 -10.59
N PHE A 84 -5.29 -6.44 -11.55
CA PHE A 84 -5.49 -6.85 -12.94
C PHE A 84 -5.62 -8.37 -13.09
N TRP A 85 -4.76 -9.14 -12.42
CA TRP A 85 -4.86 -10.60 -12.43
C TRP A 85 -6.21 -11.08 -11.88
N LEU A 86 -6.70 -10.47 -10.80
CA LEU A 86 -8.00 -10.78 -10.20
C LEU A 86 -9.17 -10.37 -11.13
N ALA A 87 -9.00 -9.32 -11.93
CA ALA A 87 -9.98 -8.90 -12.93
C ALA A 87 -10.04 -9.89 -14.13
N GLU A 88 -8.93 -10.53 -14.49
CA GLU A 88 -8.88 -11.56 -15.54
C GLU A 88 -9.39 -12.92 -15.05
N HIS A 89 -9.10 -13.27 -13.78
CA HIS A 89 -9.45 -14.55 -13.16
C HIS A 89 -10.31 -14.33 -11.91
N PRO A 90 -11.53 -13.80 -12.06
CA PRO A 90 -12.37 -13.44 -10.92
C PRO A 90 -12.77 -14.68 -10.11
N ARG A 91 -12.35 -14.71 -8.85
CA ARG A 91 -12.75 -15.70 -7.85
C ARG A 91 -13.60 -15.00 -6.79
N PRO A 92 -14.88 -15.40 -6.57
CA PRO A 92 -15.78 -14.69 -5.65
C PRO A 92 -15.20 -14.46 -4.26
N VAL A 93 -14.52 -15.48 -3.70
CA VAL A 93 -13.87 -15.39 -2.39
C VAL A 93 -12.77 -14.32 -2.39
N LEU A 94 -11.92 -14.28 -3.43
CA LEU A 94 -10.83 -13.29 -3.53
C LEU A 94 -11.35 -11.88 -3.81
N LEU A 95 -12.52 -11.75 -4.44
CA LEU A 95 -13.16 -10.45 -4.66
C LEU A 95 -13.62 -9.82 -3.34
N LEU A 96 -14.15 -10.61 -2.40
CA LEU A 96 -14.52 -10.12 -1.07
C LEU A 96 -13.31 -9.56 -0.32
N VAL A 97 -12.18 -10.28 -0.37
CA VAL A 97 -10.92 -9.88 0.28
C VAL A 97 -9.92 -9.21 -0.69
N ALA A 98 -10.43 -8.59 -1.77
CA ALA A 98 -9.57 -8.05 -2.84
C ALA A 98 -8.48 -7.09 -2.35
N PRO A 99 -8.73 -6.16 -1.41
CA PRO A 99 -7.71 -5.26 -0.89
C PRO A 99 -6.55 -6.03 -0.25
N LEU A 100 -6.87 -6.99 0.62
CA LEU A 100 -5.89 -7.84 1.32
C LEU A 100 -5.09 -8.71 0.33
N PHE A 101 -5.76 -9.25 -0.68
CA PHE A 101 -5.11 -10.03 -1.74
C PHE A 101 -4.12 -9.16 -2.54
N CYS A 102 -4.54 -7.96 -2.96
CA CYS A 102 -3.72 -7.05 -3.75
C CYS A 102 -2.53 -6.51 -2.94
N MET A 103 -2.69 -6.29 -1.64
CA MET A 103 -1.63 -5.81 -0.74
C MET A 103 -0.43 -6.76 -0.61
N GLY A 104 -0.55 -8.04 -0.93
CA GLY A 104 0.60 -8.94 -0.82
C GLY A 104 0.87 -9.53 0.56
N HIS A 105 -0.04 -9.34 1.53
CA HIS A 105 0.08 -9.97 2.85
C HIS A 105 0.09 -11.52 2.81
N LEU A 106 -0.34 -12.11 1.68
CA LEU A 106 -0.09 -13.51 1.33
C LEU A 106 1.05 -13.58 0.29
N HIS A 107 2.12 -14.29 0.66
CA HIS A 107 3.42 -14.44 -0.02
C HIS A 107 4.40 -13.26 0.09
N ALA A 108 4.98 -13.07 1.29
CA ALA A 108 6.33 -12.51 1.38
C ALA A 108 7.29 -13.45 0.63
N THR A 109 7.91 -12.98 -0.44
CA THR A 109 8.82 -13.78 -1.28
C THR A 109 10.04 -14.20 -0.46
N ARG A 110 10.35 -15.51 -0.45
CA ARG A 110 11.52 -16.11 0.24
C ARG A 110 12.83 -15.36 -0.03
N ARG A 111 12.99 -14.74 -1.22
CA ARG A 111 14.15 -13.89 -1.57
C ARG A 111 14.35 -12.69 -0.65
N ARG A 112 13.28 -12.08 -0.12
CA ARG A 112 13.37 -10.89 0.75
C ARG A 112 13.72 -11.25 2.20
N LEU A 113 13.39 -12.47 2.62
CA LEU A 113 13.82 -13.06 3.89
C LEU A 113 15.30 -13.44 3.86
N ILE A 114 15.77 -14.00 2.74
CA ILE A 114 17.19 -14.38 2.58
C ILE A 114 18.12 -13.16 2.57
N LEU A 115 17.73 -12.06 1.91
CA LEU A 115 18.52 -10.81 1.84
C LEU A 115 18.50 -9.96 3.11
N ALA A 116 17.63 -10.27 4.08
CA ALA A 116 17.53 -9.52 5.34
C ALA A 116 18.31 -10.18 6.49
N TRP A 117 18.78 -11.42 6.31
CA TRP A 117 19.46 -12.24 7.33
C TRP A 117 20.87 -12.70 6.91
N GLY A 118 21.30 -12.40 5.69
CA GLY A 118 22.67 -12.62 5.21
C GLY A 118 23.33 -11.29 4.92
#